data_AF-A0AAN4UBE7-F1
#
_entry.id   AF-A0AAN4UBE7-F1
#
_cell.length_a   1.000
_cell.length_b   1.000
_cell.length_c   1.000
_cell.angle_alpha   90.00
_cell.angle_beta   90.00
_cell.angle_gamma   90.00
#
_symmetry.space_group_name_H-M   'P 1'
#
loop_
_entity.id
_entity.type
_entity.pdbx_description
1 polymer ?
#
loop_
_entity_poly.entity_id
_entity_poly.type
_entity_poly.pdbx_seq_one_letter_code
_entity_poly.pdbx_strand_id
1 'polypeptide(L)' 'MKILQVFSHNALVAKNEDNESVVLVGKGIGFNKKKGDRINENAASQVFVEAKRQQLDETS' A
#
# COMPACT_ATOMS: atom_id res chain seq x y z
N MET A 1 1.96 -5.27 -8.67
CA MET A 1 1.99 -3.91 -8.10
C MET A 1 3.37 -3.27 -8.26
N LYS A 2 3.46 -1.94 -8.31
CA LYS A 2 4.74 -1.20 -8.43
C LYS A 2 5.00 -0.37 -7.16
N ILE A 3 6.18 -0.52 -6.57
CA ILE A 3 6.54 0.19 -5.34
C ILE A 3 6.70 1.69 -5.64
N LEU A 4 5.96 2.51 -4.90
CA LEU A 4 6.02 3.96 -4.97
C LEU A 4 7.02 4.52 -3.94
N GLN A 5 7.05 3.95 -2.74
CA GLN A 5 8.00 4.28 -1.68
C GLN A 5 8.12 3.11 -0.68
N VAL A 6 9.32 2.91 -0.15
CA VAL A 6 9.56 1.96 0.95
C VAL A 6 9.66 2.77 2.25
N PHE A 7 8.83 2.47 3.24
CA PHE A 7 8.84 3.17 4.53
C PHE A 7 9.77 2.50 5.54
N SER A 8 9.83 1.17 5.52
CA SER A 8 10.69 0.37 6.38
C SER A 8 10.91 -1.02 5.80
N HIS A 9 11.64 -1.88 6.51
CA HIS A 9 11.73 -3.30 6.16
C HIS A 9 10.36 -4.01 6.14
N ASN A 10 9.36 -3.51 6.87
CA ASN A 10 8.09 -4.21 7.04
C ASN A 10 6.88 -3.46 6.45
N ALA A 11 7.10 -2.29 5.86
CA ALA A 11 6.02 -1.48 5.29
C ALA A 11 6.48 -0.71 4.05
N LEU A 12 5.64 -0.69 3.02
CA LEU A 12 5.85 0.07 1.80
C LEU A 12 4.51 0.50 1.20
N VAL A 13 4.53 1.49 0.31
CA VAL A 13 3.37 1.87 -0.51
C VAL A 13 3.62 1.49 -1.96
N ALA A 14 2.59 0.93 -2.59
CA ALA A 14 2.62 0.47 -3.97
C ALA A 14 1.38 0.95 -4.72
N LYS A 15 1.50 1.00 -6.05
CA LYS A 15 0.37 1.20 -6.96
C LYS A 15 -0.16 -0.16 -7.42
N ASN A 16 -1.45 -0.42 -7.25
CA ASN A 16 -2.12 -1.60 -7.79
C ASN A 16 -2.40 -1.44 -9.30
N GLU A 17 -3.09 -2.41 -9.90
CA GLU A 17 -3.43 -2.40 -11.32
C GLU A 17 -4.55 -1.38 -11.63
N ASP A 18 -5.42 -1.10 -10.66
CA ASP A 18 -6.48 -0.09 -10.71
C ASP A 18 -5.98 1.34 -10.48
N ASN A 19 -4.66 1.54 -10.49
CA ASN A 19 -4.01 2.83 -10.28
C ASN A 19 -4.21 3.44 -8.88
N GLU A 20 -4.67 2.66 -7.91
CA GLU A 20 -4.85 3.08 -6.52
C GLU A 20 -3.55 2.92 -5.73
N SER A 21 -3.37 3.79 -4.74
CA SER A 21 -2.24 3.70 -3.81
C SER A 21 -2.66 2.85 -2.62
N VAL A 22 -1.86 1.83 -2.31
CA VAL A 22 -2.11 0.94 -1.18
C VAL A 22 -0.86 0.79 -0.33
N VAL A 23 -1.06 0.66 0.97
CA VAL A 23 0.01 0.37 1.93
C VAL A 23 0.04 -1.13 2.17
N LEU A 24 1.21 -1.73 1.97
CA LEU A 24 1.47 -3.14 2.23
C LEU A 24 2.30 -3.29 3.49
N VAL A 25 1.82 -4.11 4.42
CA VAL A 25 2.53 -4.45 5.67
C VAL A 25 2.78 -5.94 5.73
N GLY A 26 4.01 -6.34 6.01
CA GLY A 26 4.42 -7.74 6.09
C GLY A 26 5.87 -7.88 6.51
N LYS A 27 6.24 -8.99 7.17
CA LYS A 27 7.60 -9.22 7.65
C LYS A 27 8.60 -9.22 6.49
N GLY A 28 9.52 -8.27 6.47
CA GLY A 28 10.57 -8.17 5.45
C GLY A 28 10.09 -7.73 4.07
N ILE A 29 8.84 -7.27 3.91
CA ILE A 29 8.28 -6.92 2.59
C ILE A 29 9.04 -5.79 1.88
N GLY A 30 9.64 -4.87 2.64
CA GLY A 30 10.47 -3.79 2.14
C GLY A 30 11.97 -4.09 2.15
N PHE A 31 12.38 -5.27 2.64
CA PHE A 31 13.78 -5.65 2.68
C PHE A 31 14.35 -5.80 1.27
N ASN A 32 15.46 -5.12 1.00
CA ASN A 32 16.12 -5.08 -0.31
C ASN A 32 15.18 -4.67 -1.47
N LYS A 33 14.20 -3.80 -1.19
CA LYS A 33 13.30 -3.20 -2.18
C LYS A 33 13.57 -1.71 -2.33
N LYS A 34 13.26 -1.16 -3.51
CA LYS A 34 13.32 0.28 -3.79
C LYS A 34 12.13 0.74 -4.63
N LYS A 35 11.97 2.06 -4.72
CA LYS A 35 10.99 2.69 -5.61
C LYS A 35 11.17 2.17 -7.05
N GLY A 36 10.05 1.78 -7.67
CA GLY A 36 10.01 1.26 -9.03
C GLY A 36 10.04 -0.26 -9.14
N ASP A 37 10.48 -0.97 -8.11
CA ASP A 37 10.46 -2.44 -8.10
C ASP A 37 9.03 -2.99 -8.15
N ARG A 38 8.89 -4.25 -8.61
CA ARG A 38 7.64 -5.00 -8.53
C ARG A 38 7.51 -5.72 -7.19
N ILE A 39 6.28 -5.77 -6.69
CA ILE A 39 5.90 -6.48 -5.46
C ILE A 39 4.59 -7.24 -5.71
N ASN A 40 4.49 -8.42 -5.09
CA ASN A 40 3.28 -9.24 -5.09
C ASN A 40 2.46 -8.89 -3.83
N GLU A 41 1.18 -8.60 -4.00
CA GLU A 41 0.25 -8.34 -2.89
C GLU A 41 0.21 -9.48 -1.88
N ASN A 42 0.29 -10.74 -2.35
CA ASN A 42 0.24 -11.93 -1.51
C ASN A 42 1.43 -12.06 -0.54
N ALA A 43 2.48 -11.23 -0.70
CA ALA A 43 3.58 -11.15 0.27
C ALA A 43 3.22 -10.30 1.50
N ALA A 44 2.15 -9.49 1.42
CA ALA A 44 1.67 -8.69 2.53
C ALA A 44 0.81 -9.53 3.47
N SER A 45 0.99 -9.31 4.76
CA SER A 45 0.10 -9.85 5.79
C SER A 45 -1.14 -8.96 6.00
N GLN A 46 -1.01 -7.66 5.69
CA GLN A 46 -2.11 -6.70 5.70
C GLN A 46 -1.96 -5.73 4.52
N VAL A 47 -3.09 -5.38 3.92
CA VAL A 47 -3.22 -4.43 2.81
C VAL A 47 -4.18 -3.33 3.25
N PHE A 48 -3.76 -2.08 3.16
CA PHE A 48 -4.59 -0.93 3.46
C PHE A 48 -4.80 -0.13 2.18
N VAL A 49 -6.06 0.03 1.80
CA VAL A 49 -6.51 0.93 0.73
C VAL A 49 -6.98 2.23 1.35
N GLU A 50 -6.66 3.36 0.72
CA GLU A 50 -7.22 4.65 1.13
C GLU A 50 -8.74 4.64 0.87
N ALA A 51 -9.53 4.44 1.93
CA ALA A 51 -10.96 4.61 1.85
C ALA A 51 -11.27 6.10 1.64
N LYS A 52 -12.08 6.43 0.63
CA LYS A 52 -12.69 7.76 0.57
C LYS A 52 -13.41 7.98 1.91
N ARG A 53 -12.98 8.98 2.68
CA ARG A 53 -13.80 9.51 3.77
C ARG A 53 -15.13 9.92 3.15
N GLN A 54 -16.17 9.12 3.35
CA GLN A 54 -17.53 9.61 3.19
C GLN A 54 -17.68 10.67 4.28
N GLN A 55 -17.77 11.94 3.86
CA GLN A 55 -18.37 12.94 4.72
C GLN A 55 -19.77 12.41 5.01
N LEU A 56 -20.01 12.01 6.26
CA LEU A 56 -21.36 11.85 6.75
C LEU A 56 -21.92 13.27 6.71
N ASP A 57 -22.70 13.58 5.68
CA ASP A 57 -23.50 14.78 5.64
C ASP A 57 -24.49 14.67 6.81
N GLU A 58 -24.11 15.24 7.95
CA GLU A 58 -25.02 15.58 9.04
C GLU A 58 -25.99 16.62 8.49
N THR A 59 -26.99 16.16 7.74
CA THR A 59 -28.17 16.96 7.41
C THR A 59 -29.04 17.03 8.64
N SER A 60 -29.41 18.28 8.94
CA SER A 60 -30.09 18.81 10.13
C SER A 60 -31.39 18.15 10.53
#